data_AF-A0A8U0S2E5-F1
#
_entry.id   AF-A0A8U0S2E5-F1
#
_cell.length_a   1.000
_cell.length_b   1.000
_cell.length_c   1.000
_cell.angle_alpha   90.00
_cell.angle_beta   90.00
_cell.angle_gamma   90.00
#
_symmetry.space_group_name_H-M   'P 1'
#
loop_
_entity.id
_entity.type
_entity.pdbx_description
1 polymer ?
#
loop_
_entity_poly.entity_id
_entity_poly.type
_entity_poly.pdbx_seq_one_letter_code
_entity_poly.pdbx_strand_id
1 'polypeptide(L)'
;MAGYEYVSPEQLAGFDKYKYSAVDTNPLSLYVMHPFWNTIVKVFPTWLAPNLITFSGFLLVVFNFLLMAYFDPDFYASAPGYKHVPDWVWIVVGVLNFIAYTLDGVDGKQARRTNSSTPLGELFDHGLDSWSCVYFVVTVYSIFGRGPSGVSVFVLYLLLWVVLFSFILSHWEKYNTGILFLPWGYDISQVAVHYV
;
A
#
# COMPACT_ATOMS: atom_id res chain seq x y z
N MET A 1 27.96 17.04 -17.81
CA MET A 1 27.36 15.89 -17.10
C MET A 1 28.09 15.76 -15.79
N ALA A 2 27.38 15.93 -14.65
CA ALA A 2 28.00 15.83 -13.33
C ALA A 2 28.48 14.39 -13.12
N GLY A 3 29.79 14.21 -12.97
CA GLY A 3 30.44 12.90 -12.75
C GLY A 3 30.21 12.34 -11.34
N TYR A 4 29.01 12.50 -10.79
CA TYR A 4 28.63 11.94 -9.51
C TYR A 4 27.91 10.61 -9.77
N GLU A 5 28.61 9.50 -9.55
CA GLU A 5 27.97 8.19 -9.48
C GLU A 5 27.21 8.11 -8.15
N TYR A 6 25.88 8.18 -8.23
CA TYR A 6 24.97 8.12 -7.07
C TYR A 6 25.05 6.77 -6.32
N VAL A 7 25.49 5.72 -7.00
CA VAL A 7 25.63 4.37 -6.46
C VAL A 7 27.03 3.87 -6.76
N SER A 8 27.79 3.50 -5.73
CA SER A 8 29.16 3.02 -5.89
C SER A 8 29.18 1.60 -6.49
N PRO A 9 30.29 1.18 -7.12
CA PRO A 9 30.46 -0.20 -7.57
C PRO A 9 30.29 -1.23 -6.43
N GLU A 10 30.69 -0.90 -5.20
CA GLU A 10 30.46 -1.78 -4.04
C GLU A 10 28.98 -1.90 -3.70
N GLN A 11 28.18 -0.84 -3.84
CA GLN A 11 26.73 -0.86 -3.62
C GLN A 11 25.98 -1.64 -4.73
N LEU A 12 26.54 -1.68 -5.94
CA LEU A 12 26.03 -2.49 -7.06
C LEU A 12 26.49 -3.95 -7.00
N ALA A 13 27.54 -4.27 -6.22
CA ALA A 13 28.07 -5.62 -6.14
C ALA A 13 27.04 -6.59 -5.53
N GLY A 14 26.66 -7.63 -6.28
CA GLY A 14 25.68 -8.63 -5.85
C GLY A 14 24.22 -8.27 -6.14
N PHE A 15 23.95 -7.08 -6.70
CA PHE A 15 22.61 -6.68 -7.16
C PHE A 15 22.09 -7.58 -8.29
N ASP A 16 23.01 -8.10 -9.12
CA ASP A 16 22.79 -9.11 -10.16
C ASP A 16 22.44 -10.50 -9.60
N LYS A 17 22.83 -10.78 -8.35
CA LYS A 17 22.55 -12.03 -7.64
C LYS A 17 21.34 -11.94 -6.71
N TYR A 18 20.75 -10.75 -6.55
CA TYR A 18 19.62 -10.54 -5.67
C TYR A 18 18.41 -11.35 -6.14
N LYS A 19 17.81 -12.10 -5.20
CA LYS A 19 16.59 -12.86 -5.42
C LYS A 19 15.58 -12.47 -4.36
N TYR A 20 14.41 -12.03 -4.80
CA TYR A 20 13.30 -11.74 -3.91
C TYR A 20 12.96 -12.97 -3.05
N SER A 21 12.87 -12.76 -1.74
CA SER A 21 12.49 -13.76 -0.76
C SER A 21 11.56 -13.12 0.26
N ALA A 22 10.32 -13.60 0.30
CA ALA A 22 9.33 -13.17 1.26
C ALA A 22 8.59 -14.38 1.82
N VAL A 23 8.19 -14.28 3.09
CA VAL A 23 7.42 -15.30 3.81
C VAL A 23 6.14 -14.67 4.31
N ASP A 24 5.02 -15.25 3.89
CA ASP A 24 3.69 -14.93 4.39
C ASP A 24 3.19 -16.07 5.28
N THR A 25 2.69 -15.72 6.46
CA THR A 25 2.09 -16.67 7.40
C THR A 25 0.64 -16.33 7.74
N ASN A 26 0.08 -15.28 7.14
CA ASN A 26 -1.28 -14.82 7.40
C ASN A 26 -2.29 -15.80 6.76
N PRO A 27 -3.17 -16.46 7.54
CA PRO A 27 -4.18 -17.37 6.98
C PRO A 27 -5.10 -16.69 5.97
N LEU A 28 -5.46 -15.42 6.19
CA LEU A 28 -6.27 -14.65 5.25
C LEU A 28 -5.57 -14.54 3.89
N SER A 29 -4.28 -14.21 3.91
CA SER A 29 -3.49 -14.02 2.70
C SER A 29 -3.25 -15.33 1.98
N LEU A 30 -2.85 -16.36 2.72
CA LEU A 30 -2.55 -17.69 2.18
C LEU A 30 -3.77 -18.38 1.55
N TYR A 31 -4.94 -18.32 2.22
CA TYR A 31 -6.12 -19.09 1.82
C TYR A 31 -7.15 -18.29 1.03
N VAL A 32 -7.13 -16.95 1.08
CA VAL A 32 -8.11 -16.11 0.38
C VAL A 32 -7.43 -15.20 -0.65
N MET A 33 -6.51 -14.35 -0.20
CA MET A 33 -5.99 -13.28 -1.06
C MET A 33 -5.05 -13.79 -2.14
N HIS A 34 -4.11 -14.68 -1.83
CA HIS A 34 -3.23 -15.27 -2.82
C HIS A 34 -3.99 -16.05 -3.91
N PRO A 35 -4.96 -16.94 -3.60
CA PRO A 35 -5.83 -17.54 -4.60
C PRO A 35 -6.60 -16.54 -5.47
N PHE A 36 -7.15 -15.49 -4.84
CA PHE A 36 -7.84 -14.41 -5.53
C PHE A 36 -6.91 -13.69 -6.52
N TRP A 37 -5.78 -13.15 -6.05
CA TRP A 37 -4.81 -12.46 -6.89
C TRP A 37 -4.17 -13.36 -7.97
N ASN A 38 -3.95 -14.65 -7.69
CA ASN A 38 -3.49 -15.63 -8.68
C ASN A 38 -4.52 -15.87 -9.80
N THR A 39 -5.79 -15.60 -9.54
CA THR A 39 -6.85 -15.62 -10.56
C THR A 39 -6.86 -14.31 -11.33
N ILE A 40 -6.85 -13.18 -10.61
CA ILE A 40 -6.89 -11.84 -11.20
C ILE A 40 -5.70 -11.57 -12.13
N VAL A 41 -4.48 -11.97 -11.75
CA VAL A 41 -3.27 -11.77 -12.58
C VAL A 41 -3.44 -12.37 -13.99
N LYS A 42 -4.25 -13.42 -14.17
CA LYS A 42 -4.48 -14.06 -15.48
C LYS A 42 -5.26 -13.17 -16.44
N VAL A 43 -6.05 -12.23 -15.92
CA VAL A 43 -6.82 -11.25 -16.71
C VAL A 43 -5.89 -10.22 -17.35
N PHE A 44 -4.76 -9.92 -16.70
CA PHE A 44 -3.80 -8.95 -17.22
C PHE A 44 -3.06 -9.50 -18.45
N PRO A 45 -2.89 -8.69 -19.51
CA PRO A 45 -2.12 -9.10 -20.67
C PRO A 45 -0.63 -9.14 -20.32
N THR A 46 0.11 -10.05 -20.96
CA THR A 46 1.54 -10.29 -20.65
C THR A 46 2.47 -9.16 -21.11
N TRP A 47 2.01 -8.24 -21.97
CA TRP A 47 2.76 -7.05 -22.34
C TRP A 47 2.69 -5.95 -21.27
N LEU A 48 1.75 -6.02 -20.32
CA LEU A 48 1.61 -5.00 -19.30
C LEU A 48 2.73 -5.15 -18.26
N ALA A 49 3.52 -4.09 -18.12
CA ALA A 49 4.62 -4.03 -17.18
C ALA A 49 4.11 -4.07 -15.72
N PRO A 50 4.73 -4.86 -14.82
CA PRO A 50 4.38 -4.90 -13.40
C PRO A 50 4.41 -3.53 -12.73
N ASN A 51 5.47 -2.75 -12.95
CA ASN A 51 5.59 -1.42 -12.33
C ASN A 51 4.49 -0.44 -12.76
N LEU A 52 3.86 -0.66 -13.93
CA LEU A 52 2.70 0.14 -14.33
C LEU A 52 1.44 -0.26 -13.55
N ILE A 53 1.31 -1.53 -13.17
CA ILE A 53 0.26 -2.02 -12.26
C ILE A 53 0.44 -1.36 -10.89
N THR A 54 1.64 -1.46 -10.31
CA THR A 54 2.04 -0.80 -9.05
C THR A 54 1.71 0.70 -9.08
N PHE A 55 2.20 1.42 -10.10
CA PHE A 55 2.02 2.86 -10.20
C PHE A 55 0.55 3.25 -10.37
N SER A 56 -0.23 2.45 -11.11
CA SER A 56 -1.67 2.67 -11.24
C SER A 56 -2.38 2.51 -9.90
N GLY A 57 -2.05 1.46 -9.13
CA GLY A 57 -2.58 1.26 -7.78
C GLY A 57 -2.26 2.44 -6.86
N PHE A 58 -1.00 2.88 -6.84
CA PHE A 58 -0.58 4.05 -6.09
C PHE A 58 -1.35 5.32 -6.45
N LEU A 59 -1.56 5.60 -7.74
CA LEU A 59 -2.34 6.77 -8.18
C LEU A 59 -3.80 6.71 -7.71
N LEU A 60 -4.39 5.53 -7.59
CA LEU A 60 -5.74 5.38 -7.02
C LEU A 60 -5.75 5.72 -5.53
N VAL A 61 -4.72 5.32 -4.76
CA VAL A 61 -4.58 5.69 -3.34
C VAL A 61 -4.42 7.20 -3.19
N VAL A 62 -3.57 7.83 -4.02
CA VAL A 62 -3.40 9.30 -4.04
C VAL A 62 -4.71 9.99 -4.40
N PHE A 63 -5.42 9.50 -5.40
CA PHE A 63 -6.72 10.05 -5.79
C PHE A 63 -7.74 9.94 -4.66
N ASN A 64 -7.81 8.80 -3.95
CA ASN A 64 -8.65 8.63 -2.77
C ASN A 64 -8.32 9.67 -1.68
N PHE A 65 -7.04 9.87 -1.40
CA PHE A 65 -6.61 10.89 -0.44
C PHE A 65 -7.04 12.29 -0.88
N LEU A 66 -6.86 12.66 -2.14
CA LEU A 66 -7.25 13.98 -2.66
C LEU A 66 -8.78 14.16 -2.66
N LEU A 67 -9.52 13.11 -2.99
CA LEU A 67 -10.99 13.10 -2.94
C LEU A 67 -11.49 13.36 -1.52
N MET A 68 -10.92 12.67 -0.52
CA MET A 68 -11.26 12.89 0.88
C MET A 68 -10.79 14.25 1.39
N ALA A 69 -9.60 14.72 1.00
CA ALA A 69 -9.13 16.06 1.33
C ALA A 69 -10.05 17.16 0.77
N TYR A 70 -10.75 16.91 -0.34
CA TYR A 70 -11.74 17.83 -0.89
C TYR A 70 -13.05 17.83 -0.08
N PHE A 71 -13.55 16.66 0.34
CA PHE A 71 -14.84 16.53 1.04
C PHE A 71 -14.74 16.72 2.56
N ASP A 72 -13.60 16.41 3.17
CA ASP A 72 -13.34 16.48 4.61
C ASP A 72 -11.93 17.03 4.93
N PRO A 73 -11.60 18.27 4.51
CA PRO A 73 -10.25 18.83 4.65
C PRO A 73 -9.78 18.96 6.11
N ASP A 74 -10.72 19.15 7.04
CA ASP A 74 -10.45 19.40 8.46
C ASP A 74 -10.78 18.20 9.36
N PHE A 75 -11.17 17.06 8.77
CA PHE A 75 -11.59 15.84 9.46
C PHE A 75 -12.81 16.01 10.38
N TYR A 76 -13.70 16.95 10.09
CA TYR A 76 -14.91 17.17 10.89
C TYR A 76 -16.15 16.53 10.29
N ALA A 77 -16.10 16.04 9.06
CA ALA A 77 -17.28 15.56 8.36
C ALA A 77 -17.92 14.34 9.03
N SER A 78 -17.27 13.68 9.98
CA SER A 78 -17.86 12.59 10.79
C SER A 78 -18.37 13.05 12.17
N ALA A 79 -18.19 14.33 12.54
CA ALA A 79 -18.63 14.88 13.81
C ALA A 79 -20.09 15.40 13.77
N PRO A 80 -20.83 15.34 14.90
CA PRO A 80 -22.18 15.90 14.98
C PRO A 80 -22.20 17.41 14.68
N GLY A 81 -23.16 17.85 13.86
CA GLY A 81 -23.36 19.27 13.53
C GLY A 81 -22.51 19.79 12.36
N TYR A 82 -21.73 18.93 11.70
CA TYR A 82 -20.99 19.25 10.49
C TYR A 82 -21.64 18.68 9.23
N LYS A 83 -21.21 19.17 8.06
CA LYS A 83 -21.63 18.61 6.78
C LYS A 83 -20.92 17.28 6.55
N HIS A 84 -21.68 16.20 6.47
CA HIS A 84 -21.16 14.86 6.21
C HIS A 84 -20.66 14.68 4.77
N VAL A 85 -19.68 13.79 4.61
CA VAL A 85 -19.26 13.30 3.29
C VAL A 85 -20.43 12.54 2.66
N PRO A 86 -20.81 12.84 1.40
CA PRO A 86 -21.92 12.14 0.74
C PRO A 86 -21.65 10.63 0.62
N ASP A 87 -22.68 9.80 0.83
CA ASP A 87 -22.56 8.33 0.85
C ASP A 87 -21.91 7.73 -0.41
N TRP A 88 -22.19 8.30 -1.58
CA TRP A 88 -21.61 7.83 -2.84
C TRP A 88 -20.09 8.01 -2.88
N VAL A 89 -19.54 8.99 -2.16
CA VAL A 89 -18.08 9.20 -2.07
C VAL A 89 -17.45 8.06 -1.31
N TRP A 90 -18.06 7.60 -0.21
CA TRP A 90 -17.58 6.43 0.54
C TRP A 90 -17.57 5.16 -0.31
N ILE A 91 -18.63 4.95 -1.11
CA ILE A 91 -18.68 3.83 -2.07
C ILE A 91 -17.53 3.92 -3.08
N VAL A 92 -17.29 5.11 -3.65
CA VAL A 92 -16.18 5.33 -4.59
C VAL A 92 -14.84 5.07 -3.92
N VAL A 93 -14.61 5.62 -2.72
CA VAL A 93 -13.37 5.42 -1.96
C VAL A 93 -13.11 3.95 -1.69
N GLY A 94 -14.13 3.20 -1.23
CA GLY A 94 -14.04 1.77 -1.00
C GLY A 94 -13.70 0.98 -2.26
N VAL A 95 -14.37 1.26 -3.38
CA VAL A 95 -14.08 0.59 -4.66
C VAL A 95 -12.67 0.89 -5.15
N LEU A 96 -12.24 2.15 -5.11
CA LEU A 96 -10.91 2.55 -5.57
C LEU A 96 -9.81 1.97 -4.68
N ASN A 97 -10.04 1.89 -3.37
CA ASN A 97 -9.13 1.27 -2.42
C ASN A 97 -9.01 -0.24 -2.67
N PHE A 98 -10.14 -0.92 -2.90
CA PHE A 98 -10.15 -2.34 -3.24
C PHE A 98 -9.37 -2.64 -4.52
N ILE A 99 -9.56 -1.80 -5.55
CA ILE A 99 -8.83 -1.92 -6.80
C ILE A 99 -7.33 -1.66 -6.54
N ALA A 100 -6.96 -0.60 -5.82
CA ALA A 100 -5.57 -0.31 -5.51
C ALA A 100 -4.87 -1.47 -4.79
N TYR A 101 -5.49 -1.99 -3.73
CA TYR A 101 -5.02 -3.17 -2.99
C TYR A 101 -4.94 -4.43 -3.87
N THR A 102 -5.87 -4.59 -4.81
CA THR A 102 -5.83 -5.70 -5.77
C THR A 102 -4.67 -5.56 -6.76
N LEU A 103 -4.37 -4.34 -7.22
CA LEU A 103 -3.27 -4.08 -8.15
C LEU A 103 -1.91 -4.35 -7.50
N ASP A 104 -1.74 -3.87 -6.26
CA ASP A 104 -0.60 -4.18 -5.38
C ASP A 104 -0.38 -5.70 -5.24
N GLY A 105 -1.38 -6.45 -4.80
CA GLY A 105 -1.25 -7.91 -4.65
C GLY A 105 -1.01 -8.70 -5.97
N VAL A 106 -1.21 -8.08 -7.13
CA VAL A 106 -1.09 -8.69 -8.46
C VAL A 106 0.24 -8.38 -9.14
N ASP A 107 0.88 -7.25 -8.86
CA ASP A 107 2.04 -6.80 -9.64
C ASP A 107 3.24 -7.76 -9.56
N GLY A 108 3.60 -8.27 -8.39
CA GLY A 108 4.68 -9.21 -8.20
C GLY A 108 4.33 -10.55 -8.82
N LYS A 109 3.03 -10.92 -8.84
CA LYS A 109 2.55 -12.12 -9.53
C LYS A 109 2.69 -11.96 -11.04
N GLN A 110 2.40 -10.77 -11.57
CA GLN A 110 2.63 -10.44 -12.97
C GLN A 110 4.13 -10.51 -13.27
N ALA A 111 4.99 -9.92 -12.44
CA ALA A 111 6.44 -9.94 -12.62
C ALA A 111 7.01 -11.36 -12.69
N ARG A 112 6.52 -12.26 -11.84
CA ARG A 112 6.87 -13.69 -11.88
C ARG A 112 6.34 -14.38 -13.14
N ARG A 113 5.10 -14.06 -13.56
CA ARG A 113 4.47 -14.62 -14.77
C ARG A 113 5.19 -14.21 -16.05
N THR A 114 5.74 -13.00 -16.11
CA THR A 114 6.43 -12.44 -17.29
C THR A 114 7.95 -12.57 -17.22
N ASN A 115 8.50 -13.23 -16.20
CA ASN A 115 9.95 -13.33 -15.95
C ASN A 115 10.64 -11.94 -15.92
N SER A 116 9.97 -10.94 -15.35
CA SER A 116 10.45 -9.56 -15.27
C SER A 116 10.64 -9.07 -13.83
N SER A 117 10.79 -9.99 -12.87
CA SER A 117 11.13 -9.66 -11.49
C SER A 117 12.55 -9.09 -11.41
N THR A 118 12.70 -7.90 -10.81
CA THR A 118 13.98 -7.23 -10.64
C THR A 118 14.05 -6.56 -9.26
N PRO A 119 15.26 -6.34 -8.69
CA PRO A 119 15.39 -5.64 -7.41
C PRO A 119 14.91 -4.18 -7.51
N LEU A 120 15.04 -3.57 -8.69
CA LEU A 120 14.51 -2.22 -8.93
C LEU A 120 12.98 -2.19 -8.94
N GLY A 121 12.34 -3.20 -9.56
CA GLY A 121 10.88 -3.33 -9.54
C GLY A 121 10.34 -3.48 -8.12
N GLU A 122 11.01 -4.28 -7.30
CA GLU A 122 10.67 -4.41 -5.89
C GLU A 122 10.91 -3.12 -5.08
N LEU A 123 12.03 -2.44 -5.30
CA LEU A 123 12.29 -1.14 -4.67
C LEU A 123 11.22 -0.11 -5.04
N PHE A 124 10.76 -0.13 -6.29
CA PHE A 124 9.70 0.74 -6.77
C PHE A 124 8.37 0.45 -6.08
N ASP A 125 8.00 -0.82 -6.00
CA ASP A 125 6.81 -1.32 -5.32
C ASP A 125 6.76 -0.89 -3.85
N HIS A 126 7.73 -1.34 -3.06
CA HIS A 126 7.78 -1.01 -1.63
C HIS A 126 7.98 0.49 -1.38
N GLY A 127 8.65 1.19 -2.31
CA GLY A 127 8.78 2.64 -2.26
C GLY A 127 7.42 3.33 -2.32
N LEU A 128 6.54 2.90 -3.23
CA LEU A 128 5.19 3.44 -3.34
C LEU A 128 4.30 3.01 -2.16
N ASP A 129 4.44 1.78 -1.66
CA ASP A 129 3.74 1.32 -0.46
C ASP A 129 4.01 2.19 0.76
N SER A 130 5.27 2.61 0.94
CA SER A 130 5.64 3.47 2.06
C SER A 130 4.91 4.82 2.04
N TRP A 131 4.64 5.37 0.86
CA TRP A 131 3.82 6.58 0.69
C TRP A 131 2.34 6.27 0.83
N SER A 132 1.87 5.14 0.28
CA SER A 132 0.50 4.67 0.42
C SER A 132 0.09 4.51 1.88
N CYS A 133 0.99 4.09 2.77
CA CYS A 133 0.74 4.05 4.22
C CYS A 133 0.23 5.39 4.76
N VAL A 134 0.81 6.51 4.31
CA VAL A 134 0.40 7.85 4.76
C VAL A 134 -0.98 8.20 4.23
N TYR A 135 -1.17 8.09 2.92
CA TYR A 135 -2.43 8.46 2.26
C TYR A 135 -3.60 7.61 2.74
N PHE A 136 -3.39 6.31 2.91
CA PHE A 136 -4.41 5.39 3.39
C PHE A 136 -4.83 5.68 4.83
N VAL A 137 -3.87 5.81 5.76
CA VAL A 137 -4.18 6.07 7.18
C VAL A 137 -4.94 7.38 7.35
N VAL A 138 -4.55 8.43 6.62
CA VAL A 138 -5.25 9.71 6.65
C VAL A 138 -6.66 9.62 6.05
N THR A 139 -6.83 8.85 4.97
CA THR A 139 -8.15 8.58 4.36
C THR A 139 -9.07 7.87 5.36
N VAL A 140 -8.60 6.79 6.00
CA VAL A 140 -9.36 6.02 6.99
C VAL A 140 -9.70 6.87 8.22
N TYR A 141 -8.83 7.79 8.63
CA TYR A 141 -9.10 8.67 9.76
C TYR A 141 -10.36 9.53 9.57
N SER A 142 -10.71 9.88 8.33
CA SER A 142 -11.95 10.62 8.02
C SER A 142 -13.23 9.87 8.44
N ILE A 143 -13.20 8.53 8.52
CA ILE A 143 -14.33 7.71 9.00
C ILE A 143 -14.65 8.04 10.47
N PHE A 144 -13.61 8.25 11.28
CA PHE A 144 -13.75 8.58 12.69
C PHE A 144 -13.91 10.08 12.92
N GLY A 145 -13.16 10.88 12.15
CA GLY A 145 -13.08 12.32 12.26
C GLY A 145 -12.53 12.79 13.62
N ARG A 146 -12.31 14.09 13.74
CA ARG A 146 -12.00 14.79 14.97
C ARG A 146 -13.25 15.40 15.59
N GLY A 147 -13.30 15.47 16.91
CA GLY A 147 -14.42 16.05 17.65
C GLY A 147 -14.68 15.33 18.97
N PRO A 148 -15.71 15.74 19.72
CA PRO A 148 -16.01 15.16 21.04
C PRO A 148 -16.29 13.65 21.01
N SER A 149 -16.84 13.15 19.90
CA SER A 149 -17.15 11.73 19.68
C SER A 149 -16.16 11.01 18.76
N GLY A 150 -15.17 11.74 18.21
CA GLY A 150 -14.22 11.23 17.23
C GLY A 150 -12.89 10.80 17.86
N VAL A 151 -11.90 10.58 17.00
CA VAL A 151 -10.53 10.25 17.41
C VAL A 151 -9.69 11.53 17.38
N SER A 152 -8.85 11.76 18.39
CA SER A 152 -8.03 12.98 18.44
C SER A 152 -6.94 12.98 17.37
N VAL A 153 -6.52 14.17 16.92
CA VAL A 153 -5.44 14.32 15.94
C VAL A 153 -4.10 13.76 16.48
N PHE A 154 -3.90 13.82 17.79
CA PHE A 154 -2.74 13.18 18.43
C PHE A 154 -2.72 11.66 18.20
N VAL A 155 -3.88 10.99 18.31
CA VAL A 155 -3.98 9.55 18.03
C VAL A 155 -3.74 9.25 16.55
N LEU A 156 -4.19 10.10 15.62
CA LEU A 156 -3.83 9.98 14.20
C LEU A 156 -2.30 9.97 14.01
N TYR A 157 -1.58 10.92 14.60
CA TYR A 157 -0.12 10.95 14.49
C TYR A 157 0.52 9.69 15.08
N LEU A 158 0.02 9.20 16.22
CA LEU A 158 0.51 7.93 16.80
C LEU A 158 0.25 6.74 15.86
N LEU A 159 -0.93 6.66 15.23
CA LEU A 159 -1.25 5.61 14.26
C LEU A 159 -0.33 5.66 13.04
N LEU A 160 -0.06 6.86 12.50
CA LEU A 160 0.91 7.04 11.41
C LEU A 160 2.32 6.56 11.80
N TRP A 161 2.78 6.91 13.00
CA TRP A 161 4.06 6.44 13.50
C TRP A 161 4.10 4.92 13.66
N VAL A 162 3.04 4.32 14.19
CA VAL A 162 2.95 2.85 14.33
C VAL A 162 3.04 2.17 12.96
N VAL A 163 2.25 2.60 11.98
CA VAL A 163 2.23 1.99 10.64
C VAL A 163 3.58 2.16 9.94
N LEU A 164 4.14 3.38 9.93
CA LEU A 164 5.43 3.64 9.29
C LEU A 164 6.57 2.90 9.99
N PHE A 165 6.56 2.84 11.32
CA PHE A 165 7.59 2.12 12.07
C PHE A 165 7.48 0.61 11.84
N SER A 166 6.27 0.03 11.81
CA SER A 166 6.05 -1.36 11.42
C SER A 166 6.56 -1.65 10.01
N PHE A 167 6.29 -0.76 9.06
CA PHE A 167 6.80 -0.87 7.69
C PHE A 167 8.34 -0.85 7.65
N ILE A 168 8.96 0.13 8.32
CA ILE A 168 10.43 0.26 8.39
C ILE A 168 11.06 -0.94 9.09
N LEU A 169 10.47 -1.43 10.18
CA LEU A 169 11.00 -2.58 10.91
C LEU A 169 11.00 -3.86 10.06
N SER A 170 9.94 -4.10 9.27
CA SER A 170 9.91 -5.26 8.36
C SER A 170 11.01 -5.18 7.30
N HIS A 171 11.30 -3.98 6.79
CA HIS A 171 12.37 -3.74 5.82
C HIS A 171 13.76 -3.81 6.45
N TRP A 172 13.89 -3.36 7.69
CA TRP A 172 15.12 -3.52 8.47
C TRP A 172 15.39 -5.00 8.76
N GLU A 173 14.38 -5.77 9.17
CA GLU A 173 14.51 -7.22 9.34
C GLU A 173 14.93 -7.90 8.04
N LYS A 174 14.30 -7.54 6.91
CA LYS A 174 14.70 -8.01 5.58
C LYS A 174 16.15 -7.66 5.25
N TYR A 175 16.59 -6.44 5.54
CA TYR A 175 17.96 -6.01 5.30
C TYR A 175 18.98 -6.89 6.05
N ASN A 176 18.65 -7.32 7.27
CA ASN A 176 19.54 -8.15 8.09
C ASN A 176 19.45 -9.65 7.76
N THR A 177 18.26 -10.16 7.41
CA THR A 177 17.99 -11.60 7.24
C THR A 177 17.97 -12.06 5.79
N GLY A 178 17.78 -11.14 4.84
CA GLY A 178 17.52 -11.44 3.43
C GLY A 178 16.10 -11.92 3.14
N ILE A 179 15.20 -11.94 4.12
CA ILE A 179 13.81 -12.41 3.99
C ILE A 179 12.85 -11.33 4.44
N LEU A 180 11.86 -11.00 3.61
CA LEU A 180 10.77 -10.09 3.99
C LEU A 180 9.65 -10.89 4.65
N PHE A 181 9.41 -10.66 5.94
CA PHE A 181 8.23 -11.21 6.62
C PHE A 181 7.05 -10.26 6.44
N LEU A 182 5.98 -10.76 5.81
CA LEU A 182 4.81 -9.95 5.52
C LEU A 182 3.92 -9.79 6.76
N PRO A 183 3.58 -8.54 7.16
CA PRO A 183 2.79 -8.30 8.36
C PRO A 183 1.32 -8.61 8.12
N TRP A 184 0.70 -9.37 9.03
CA TRP A 184 -0.73 -9.73 8.93
C TRP A 184 -1.66 -8.52 8.94
N GLY A 185 -1.26 -7.47 9.67
CA GLY A 185 -2.05 -6.27 9.85
C GLY A 185 -2.40 -5.58 8.53
N TYR A 186 -1.57 -5.70 7.50
CA TYR A 186 -1.82 -5.10 6.20
C TYR A 186 -3.08 -5.70 5.55
N ASP A 187 -3.08 -6.99 5.25
CA ASP A 187 -4.23 -7.63 4.57
C ASP A 187 -5.49 -7.61 5.43
N ILE A 188 -5.37 -7.75 6.75
CA ILE A 188 -6.52 -7.65 7.66
C ILE A 188 -7.12 -6.25 7.59
N SER A 189 -6.30 -5.19 7.63
CA SER A 189 -6.77 -3.81 7.56
C SER A 189 -7.43 -3.50 6.22
N GLN A 190 -6.83 -3.96 5.12
CA GLN A 190 -7.36 -3.77 3.78
C GLN A 190 -8.71 -4.45 3.65
N VAL A 191 -8.83 -5.72 4.04
CA VAL A 191 -10.09 -6.44 3.94
C VAL A 191 -11.15 -5.86 4.89
N ALA A 192 -10.80 -5.51 6.14
CA ALA A 192 -11.75 -5.00 7.13
C ALA A 192 -12.40 -3.67 6.73
N VAL A 193 -11.65 -2.74 6.13
CA VAL A 193 -12.16 -1.42 5.74
C VAL A 193 -13.23 -1.51 4.64
N HIS A 194 -13.32 -2.62 3.90
CA HIS A 194 -14.36 -2.83 2.89
C HIS A 194 -15.68 -3.37 3.45
N TYR A 195 -15.72 -3.76 4.73
CA TYR A 195 -16.93 -4.29 5.40
C TYR A 195 -17.53 -3.32 6.44
N VAL A 196 -17.00 -2.10 6.54
CA VAL A 196 -17.48 -1.02 7.43
C VAL A 196 -18.20 0.02 6.57
#